data_AF-A0A957YYH3-F1
#
_entry.id   AF-A0A957YYH3-F1
#
_cell.length_a   1.000
_cell.length_b   1.000
_cell.length_c   1.000
_cell.angle_alpha   90.00
_cell.angle_beta   90.00
_cell.angle_gamma   90.00
#
_symmetry.space_group_name_H-M   'P 1'
#
loop_
_entity.id
_entity.type
_entity.pdbx_description
1 polymer ?
#
loop_
_entity_poly.entity_id
_entity_poly.type
_entity_poly.pdbx_seq_one_letter_code
_entity_poly.pdbx_strand_id
1 'polypeptide(L)'
;LLTEVDLDGTMNPVMRTISLDHALSNDSRFDRVTSNGESLWFLRRLEPEPVLSTPSLLRYSPIPYNRALLSVELLQIEWELDDEWGESGLTSEIPRVVPTITITLTYPHWRYGTLPLNGRTVNFFPSAAKGKSVVTLVDGRWGTRYTGWVVHEDRYVYGLAKWFEDHALPVGAYITLERTNNANEIIVDYRTRRAKREWARLATADLDHNALRFEMNKVQVACEYDEYLIVAEQDRESIDQLRRTLQSDDVSFNSIVEEIVLELIKLNPQGTVHAKSIYSAVNMIRRCPPGPIFYSLISNRKFRDVGNGFFALA
;
A
#
# COMPACT_ATOMS: atom_id res chain seq x y z
N LEU A 1 7.82 29.81 -17.78
CA LEU A 1 6.55 29.63 -18.53
C LEU A 1 5.92 30.94 -18.99
N LEU A 2 5.31 31.80 -18.16
CA LEU A 2 4.63 33.02 -18.67
C LEU A 2 5.54 33.98 -19.46
N THR A 3 6.84 34.00 -19.17
CA THR A 3 7.86 34.76 -19.91
C THR A 3 8.39 34.04 -21.16
N GLU A 4 8.16 32.74 -21.28
CA GLU A 4 8.64 31.88 -22.37
C GLU A 4 7.53 31.57 -23.39
N VAL A 5 6.27 31.67 -22.98
CA VAL A 5 5.10 31.57 -23.86
C VAL A 5 4.81 32.97 -24.38
N ASP A 6 4.86 33.13 -25.70
CA ASP A 6 4.69 34.40 -26.43
C ASP A 6 3.22 34.86 -26.44
N LEU A 7 2.64 35.05 -25.25
CA LEU A 7 1.30 35.60 -25.05
C LEU A 7 1.33 37.12 -25.27
N ASP A 8 0.22 37.72 -25.68
CA ASP A 8 0.17 39.16 -25.94
C ASP A 8 0.53 39.98 -24.68
N GLY A 9 1.60 40.77 -24.78
CA GLY A 9 2.16 41.55 -23.67
C GLY A 9 1.29 42.72 -23.22
N THR A 10 0.26 43.04 -24.00
CA THR A 10 -0.70 44.11 -23.72
C THR A 10 -1.79 43.70 -22.71
N MET A 11 -1.95 42.40 -22.45
CA MET A 11 -2.95 41.86 -21.53
C MET A 11 -2.49 41.93 -20.06
N ASN A 12 -3.45 42.18 -19.17
CA ASN A 12 -3.21 42.14 -17.71
C ASN A 12 -2.58 40.78 -17.30
N PRO A 13 -1.50 40.77 -16.50
CA PRO A 13 -0.81 39.54 -16.09
C PRO A 13 -1.74 38.50 -15.44
N VAL A 14 -2.77 38.92 -14.70
CA VAL A 14 -3.75 37.99 -14.10
C VAL A 14 -4.54 37.25 -15.19
N MET A 15 -4.96 37.95 -16.25
CA MET A 15 -5.68 37.34 -17.37
C MET A 15 -4.78 36.41 -18.17
N ARG A 16 -3.48 36.71 -18.29
CA ARG A 16 -2.50 35.83 -18.96
C ARG A 16 -2.31 34.52 -18.19
N THR A 17 -2.19 34.58 -16.85
CA THR A 17 -2.13 33.37 -16.01
C THR A 17 -3.39 32.53 -16.14
N ILE A 18 -4.58 33.13 -16.01
CA ILE A 18 -5.85 32.41 -16.13
C ILE A 18 -6.00 31.75 -17.52
N SER A 19 -5.61 32.46 -18.58
CA SER A 19 -5.67 31.94 -19.95
C SER A 19 -4.71 30.78 -20.16
N LEU A 20 -3.49 30.88 -19.61
CA LEU A 20 -2.51 29.79 -19.66
C LEU A 20 -2.97 28.57 -18.86
N ASP A 21 -3.47 28.76 -17.65
CA ASP A 21 -4.03 27.66 -16.83
C ASP A 21 -5.20 26.99 -17.53
N HIS A 22 -6.10 27.75 -18.15
CA HIS A 22 -7.19 27.20 -18.94
C HIS A 22 -6.68 26.41 -20.15
N ALA A 23 -5.69 26.93 -20.88
CA ALA A 23 -5.10 26.23 -22.02
C ALA A 23 -4.44 24.90 -21.60
N LEU A 24 -3.63 24.92 -20.55
CA LEU A 24 -2.96 23.73 -20.01
C LEU A 24 -3.96 22.71 -19.45
N SER A 25 -5.06 23.17 -18.83
CA SER A 25 -6.11 22.27 -18.34
C SER A 25 -6.86 21.50 -19.43
N ASN A 26 -6.87 22.03 -20.65
CA ASN A 26 -7.51 21.38 -21.81
C ASN A 26 -6.52 20.54 -22.63
N ASP A 27 -5.23 20.56 -22.30
CA ASP A 27 -4.19 19.79 -22.99
C ASP A 27 -3.87 18.51 -22.21
N SER A 28 -4.21 17.36 -22.80
CA SER A 28 -4.01 16.03 -22.19
C SER A 28 -2.55 15.67 -21.89
N ARG A 29 -1.57 16.44 -22.39
CA ARG A 29 -0.14 16.24 -22.11
C ARG A 29 0.27 16.78 -20.75
N PHE A 30 -0.55 17.61 -20.13
CA PHE A 30 -0.25 18.24 -18.84
C PHE A 30 -1.20 17.74 -17.76
N ASP A 31 -0.64 17.41 -16.61
CA ASP A 31 -1.37 17.07 -15.40
C ASP A 31 -1.17 18.19 -14.38
N ARG A 32 -2.24 18.53 -13.65
CA ARG A 32 -2.17 19.51 -12.56
C ARG A 32 -1.69 18.82 -11.29
N VAL A 33 -0.61 19.33 -10.71
CA VAL A 33 0.05 18.78 -9.54
C VAL A 33 0.17 19.85 -8.46
N THR A 34 -0.02 19.49 -7.20
CA THR A 34 0.14 20.42 -6.08
C THR A 34 1.53 20.26 -5.44
N SER A 35 2.22 21.35 -5.18
CA SER A 35 3.48 21.36 -4.43
C SER A 35 3.53 22.59 -3.55
N ASN A 36 3.85 22.45 -2.25
CA ASN A 36 3.90 23.58 -1.30
C ASN A 36 2.61 24.44 -1.23
N GLY A 37 1.44 23.90 -1.57
CA GLY A 37 0.19 24.65 -1.62
C GLY A 37 -0.04 25.45 -2.91
N GLU A 38 0.92 25.43 -3.83
CA GLU A 38 0.79 26.01 -5.17
C GLU A 38 0.37 24.94 -6.18
N SER A 39 -0.46 25.34 -7.15
CA SER A 39 -0.80 24.50 -8.31
C SER A 39 0.25 24.66 -9.39
N LEU A 40 0.84 23.55 -9.79
CA LEU A 40 1.84 23.44 -10.86
C LEU A 40 1.28 22.58 -12.00
N TRP A 41 1.86 22.75 -13.19
CA TRP A 41 1.60 21.90 -14.34
C TRP A 41 2.81 21.01 -14.59
N PHE A 42 2.57 19.70 -14.67
CA PHE A 42 3.61 18.72 -14.93
C PHE A 42 3.37 18.04 -16.27
N LEU A 43 4.45 17.70 -16.97
CA LEU A 43 4.34 16.96 -18.23
C LEU A 43 4.06 15.50 -17.92
N ARG A 44 2.90 15.01 -18.33
CA ARG A 44 2.42 13.66 -18.06
C ARG A 44 3.41 12.57 -18.50
N ARG A 45 4.14 12.78 -19.61
CA ARG A 45 5.17 11.85 -20.11
C ARG A 45 6.40 11.67 -19.20
N LEU A 46 6.60 12.59 -18.24
CA LEU A 46 7.71 12.54 -17.30
C LEU A 46 7.27 11.97 -15.94
N GLU A 47 5.98 11.70 -15.77
CA GLU A 47 5.50 11.08 -14.54
C GLU A 47 5.81 9.58 -14.53
N PRO A 48 6.13 9.02 -13.36
CA PRO A 48 6.30 7.58 -13.22
C PRO A 48 5.02 6.82 -13.57
N GLU A 49 5.15 5.61 -14.13
CA GLU A 49 4.00 4.78 -14.50
C GLU A 49 3.02 4.54 -13.33
N PRO A 50 3.47 4.24 -12.08
CA PRO A 50 2.56 4.09 -10.95
C PRO A 50 1.80 5.36 -10.56
N VAL A 51 2.16 6.53 -11.09
CA VAL A 51 1.46 7.81 -10.88
C VAL A 51 0.48 8.08 -12.03
N LEU A 52 0.80 7.58 -13.22
CA LEU A 52 -0.06 7.67 -14.41
C LEU A 52 -1.24 6.69 -14.34
N SER A 53 -0.98 5.47 -13.88
CA SER A 53 -1.97 4.41 -13.76
C SER A 53 -1.84 3.69 -12.42
N THR A 54 -2.97 3.54 -11.73
CA THR A 54 -3.03 2.84 -10.44
C THR A 54 -2.51 1.41 -10.61
N PRO A 55 -1.47 1.00 -9.86
CA PRO A 55 -0.96 -0.36 -9.93
C PRO A 55 -2.02 -1.41 -9.60
N SER A 56 -1.91 -2.59 -10.20
CA SER A 56 -2.92 -3.66 -10.07
C SER A 56 -3.21 -4.06 -8.62
N LEU A 57 -2.17 -4.12 -7.76
CA LEU A 57 -2.34 -4.43 -6.34
C LEU A 57 -2.79 -3.26 -5.48
N LEU A 58 -2.90 -2.04 -6.01
CA LEU A 58 -3.43 -0.89 -5.28
C LEU A 58 -4.88 -0.58 -5.68
N ARG A 59 -5.35 -1.19 -6.78
CA ARG A 59 -6.74 -1.09 -7.25
C ARG A 59 -7.66 -2.01 -6.44
N TYR A 60 -8.39 -1.44 -5.50
CA TYR A 60 -9.42 -2.16 -4.74
C TYR A 60 -10.78 -2.09 -5.45
N SER A 61 -11.48 -3.23 -5.53
CA SER A 61 -12.88 -3.32 -5.93
C SER A 61 -13.72 -3.64 -4.70
N PRO A 62 -14.59 -2.73 -4.23
CA PRO A 62 -15.33 -2.90 -2.97
C PRO A 62 -16.10 -4.20 -2.88
N ILE A 63 -15.87 -4.94 -1.79
CA ILE A 63 -16.58 -6.18 -1.45
C ILE A 63 -17.50 -5.88 -0.26
N PRO A 64 -18.83 -5.97 -0.42
CA PRO A 64 -19.75 -5.70 0.68
C PRO A 64 -19.64 -6.82 1.72
N TYR A 65 -19.58 -6.44 3.00
CA TYR A 65 -19.56 -7.37 4.13
C TYR A 65 -20.25 -6.75 5.35
N ASN A 66 -20.66 -7.58 6.30
CA ASN A 66 -21.23 -7.08 7.56
C ASN A 66 -20.14 -6.99 8.63
N ARG A 67 -19.52 -5.81 8.76
CA ARG A 67 -18.47 -5.52 9.74
C ARG A 67 -18.91 -5.75 11.19
N ALA A 68 -20.21 -5.66 11.50
CA ALA A 68 -20.72 -5.89 12.84
C ALA A 68 -20.62 -7.36 13.31
N LEU A 69 -20.32 -8.30 12.40
CA LEU A 69 -20.05 -9.69 12.77
C LEU A 69 -18.60 -9.94 13.19
N LEU A 70 -17.68 -9.00 12.93
CA LEU A 70 -16.29 -9.16 13.34
C LEU A 70 -16.17 -9.11 14.86
N SER A 71 -15.39 -10.04 15.42
CA SER A 71 -15.06 -10.05 16.84
C SER A 71 -14.19 -8.84 17.21
N VAL A 72 -14.12 -8.52 18.50
CA VAL A 72 -13.29 -7.41 19.02
C VAL A 72 -11.83 -7.62 18.63
N GLU A 73 -11.37 -8.86 18.67
CA GLU A 73 -10.02 -9.27 18.30
C GLU A 73 -9.74 -8.99 16.82
N LEU A 74 -10.66 -9.34 15.92
CA LEU A 74 -10.51 -9.07 14.49
C LEU A 74 -10.57 -7.58 14.16
N LEU A 75 -11.40 -6.82 14.88
CA LEU A 75 -11.47 -5.36 14.76
C LEU A 75 -10.16 -4.71 15.23
N GLN A 76 -9.52 -5.23 16.28
CA GLN A 76 -8.21 -4.77 16.72
C GLN A 76 -7.14 -5.06 15.66
N ILE A 77 -7.12 -6.27 15.09
CA ILE A 77 -6.18 -6.61 14.01
C ILE A 77 -6.42 -5.72 12.78
N GLU A 78 -7.67 -5.44 12.41
CA GLU A 78 -8.02 -4.52 11.32
C GLU A 78 -7.48 -3.11 11.59
N TRP A 79 -7.56 -2.63 12.83
CA TRP A 79 -7.01 -1.34 13.22
C TRP A 79 -5.48 -1.32 13.22
N GLU A 80 -4.81 -2.41 13.64
CA GLU A 80 -3.35 -2.53 13.62
C GLU A 80 -2.78 -2.58 12.19
N LEU A 81 -3.51 -3.22 11.26
CA LEU A 81 -3.13 -3.27 9.84
C LEU A 81 -3.27 -1.92 9.14
N ASP A 82 -4.25 -1.11 9.58
CA ASP A 82 -4.44 0.29 9.15
C ASP A 82 -4.41 0.46 7.62
N ASP A 83 -5.11 -0.42 6.93
CA ASP A 83 -5.16 -0.44 5.46
C ASP A 83 -5.91 0.80 4.92
N GLU A 84 -5.45 1.37 3.80
CA GLU A 84 -6.02 2.60 3.20
C GLU A 84 -7.45 2.45 2.68
N TRP A 85 -7.90 1.21 2.46
CA TRP A 85 -9.28 0.87 2.10
C TRP A 85 -10.07 0.26 3.27
N GLY A 86 -9.47 0.16 4.46
CA GLY A 86 -10.12 -0.33 5.67
C GLY A 86 -11.17 0.64 6.21
N GLU A 87 -12.24 0.09 6.80
CA GLU A 87 -13.28 0.90 7.45
C GLU A 87 -12.84 1.43 8.83
N SER A 88 -11.77 0.87 9.40
CA SER A 88 -11.17 1.29 10.68
C SER A 88 -10.62 2.72 10.64
N GLY A 89 -10.16 3.18 9.46
CA GLY A 89 -9.56 4.51 9.27
C GLY A 89 -10.56 5.67 9.13
N LEU A 90 -11.87 5.39 8.98
CA LEU A 90 -12.87 6.40 8.65
C LEU A 90 -13.18 7.41 9.78
N THR A 91 -12.68 7.18 11.00
CA THR A 91 -13.01 7.98 12.19
C THR A 91 -11.80 8.46 13.00
N SER A 92 -10.58 8.18 12.54
CA SER A 92 -9.37 8.30 13.36
C SER A 92 -8.24 9.06 12.65
N GLU A 93 -8.56 10.20 12.04
CA GLU A 93 -7.49 11.07 11.53
C GLU A 93 -6.59 11.53 12.67
N ILE A 94 -5.31 11.17 12.59
CA ILE A 94 -4.34 11.59 13.60
C ILE A 94 -4.13 13.11 13.46
N PRO A 95 -4.19 13.88 14.56
CA PRO A 95 -3.94 15.32 14.53
C PRO A 95 -2.59 15.67 13.90
N ARG A 96 -2.54 16.79 13.15
CA ARG A 96 -1.31 17.29 12.51
C ARG A 96 -0.16 17.59 13.48
N VAL A 97 -0.45 17.74 14.78
CA VAL A 97 0.55 17.95 15.83
C VAL A 97 1.39 16.70 16.13
N VAL A 98 0.94 15.51 15.73
CA VAL A 98 1.72 14.28 15.93
C VAL A 98 3.00 14.35 15.10
N PRO A 99 4.19 14.29 15.72
CA PRO A 99 5.46 14.51 15.04
C PRO A 99 5.94 13.27 14.29
N THR A 100 5.58 12.07 14.77
CA THR A 100 6.01 10.80 14.21
C THR A 100 4.94 9.73 14.34
N ILE A 101 4.90 8.82 13.37
CA ILE A 101 4.07 7.60 13.40
C ILE A 101 4.89 6.41 12.93
N THR A 102 4.46 5.21 13.33
CA THR A 102 4.95 3.94 12.78
C THR A 102 3.80 3.26 12.03
N ILE A 103 4.09 2.76 10.84
CA ILE A 103 3.20 1.96 10.00
C ILE A 103 3.88 0.66 9.61
N THR A 104 3.08 -0.33 9.25
CA THR A 104 3.56 -1.64 8.83
C THR A 104 3.51 -1.75 7.31
N LEU A 105 4.63 -2.14 6.68
CA LEU A 105 4.74 -2.25 5.23
C LEU A 105 3.98 -3.48 4.72
N THR A 106 2.84 -3.26 4.06
CA THR A 106 2.02 -4.36 3.51
C THR A 106 2.54 -4.81 2.13
N TYR A 107 2.16 -6.02 1.69
CA TYR A 107 2.66 -6.59 0.43
C TYR A 107 2.39 -5.70 -0.80
N PRO A 108 1.17 -5.15 -1.01
CA PRO A 108 0.91 -4.25 -2.15
C PRO A 108 1.85 -3.05 -2.18
N HIS A 109 2.10 -2.46 -1.02
CA HIS A 109 2.93 -1.27 -0.89
C HIS A 109 4.42 -1.58 -1.07
N TRP A 110 4.89 -2.68 -0.49
CA TRP A 110 6.24 -3.19 -0.72
C TRP A 110 6.53 -3.39 -2.20
N ARG A 111 5.60 -4.03 -2.93
CA ARG A 111 5.80 -4.43 -4.33
C ARG A 111 5.93 -3.27 -5.32
N TYR A 112 5.30 -2.14 -5.00
CA TYR A 112 5.30 -0.94 -5.84
C TYR A 112 6.11 0.21 -5.25
N GLY A 113 6.78 0.02 -4.12
CA GLY A 113 7.57 1.09 -3.50
C GLY A 113 6.71 2.26 -3.04
N THR A 114 5.58 1.96 -2.43
CA THR A 114 4.58 2.96 -2.03
C THR A 114 4.32 2.91 -0.52
N LEU A 115 3.60 3.91 0.00
CA LEU A 115 3.02 3.92 1.35
C LEU A 115 1.51 4.15 1.28
N PRO A 116 0.72 3.62 2.23
CA PRO A 116 -0.71 3.88 2.32
C PRO A 116 -0.98 5.34 2.72
N LEU A 117 -2.02 5.94 2.12
CA LEU A 117 -2.67 7.15 2.62
C LEU A 117 -3.96 6.77 3.35
N ASN A 118 -3.85 6.57 4.65
CA ASN A 118 -4.96 6.24 5.54
C ASN A 118 -5.15 7.37 6.57
N GLY A 119 -6.09 7.23 7.52
CA GLY A 119 -6.35 8.25 8.54
C GLY A 119 -5.12 8.60 9.39
N ARG A 120 -4.16 7.68 9.54
CA ARG A 120 -2.95 7.88 10.35
C ARG A 120 -1.85 8.58 9.57
N THR A 121 -1.72 8.32 8.27
CA THR A 121 -0.65 8.86 7.42
C THR A 121 -1.05 10.11 6.65
N VAL A 122 -2.33 10.30 6.30
CA VAL A 122 -2.79 11.37 5.39
C VAL A 122 -2.33 12.76 5.81
N ASN A 123 -2.32 13.04 7.12
CA ASN A 123 -1.94 14.34 7.65
C ASN A 123 -0.42 14.62 7.59
N PHE A 124 0.43 13.62 7.32
CA PHE A 124 1.86 13.81 7.10
C PHE A 124 2.15 14.38 5.71
N PHE A 125 1.29 14.09 4.73
CA PHE A 125 1.47 14.47 3.34
C PHE A 125 0.70 15.75 2.98
N PRO A 126 1.08 16.42 1.87
CA PRO A 126 0.30 17.53 1.33
C PRO A 126 -1.16 17.14 1.15
N SER A 127 -2.11 18.01 1.51
CA SER A 127 -3.55 17.72 1.40
C SER A 127 -4.10 18.29 0.08
N ALA A 128 -4.81 17.46 -0.69
CA ALA A 128 -5.64 17.90 -1.80
C ALA A 128 -6.85 16.97 -1.94
N ALA A 129 -7.97 17.51 -2.44
CA ALA A 129 -9.19 16.72 -2.62
C ALA A 129 -9.10 15.73 -3.80
N LYS A 130 -8.31 16.07 -4.83
CA LYS A 130 -8.14 15.30 -6.06
C LYS A 130 -6.76 15.53 -6.67
N GLY A 131 -6.39 14.65 -7.60
CA GLY A 131 -5.16 14.78 -8.38
C GLY A 131 -3.93 14.29 -7.61
N LYS A 132 -2.80 14.93 -7.90
CA LYS A 132 -1.47 14.50 -7.44
C LYS A 132 -0.78 15.62 -6.68
N SER A 133 0.02 15.27 -5.68
CA SER A 133 0.96 16.20 -5.07
C SER A 133 2.39 15.66 -5.13
N VAL A 134 3.37 16.54 -5.22
CA VAL A 134 4.78 16.17 -5.10
C VAL A 134 5.28 16.54 -3.72
N VAL A 135 5.96 15.60 -3.07
CA VAL A 135 6.57 15.73 -1.74
C VAL A 135 8.01 15.27 -1.79
N THR A 136 8.87 15.79 -0.92
CA THR A 136 10.22 15.24 -0.76
C THR A 136 10.22 14.20 0.36
N LEU A 137 10.66 12.98 0.04
CA LEU A 137 10.87 11.92 1.00
C LEU A 137 12.36 11.88 1.33
N VAL A 138 12.70 12.02 2.61
CA VAL A 138 14.09 12.07 3.06
C VAL A 138 14.39 10.82 3.87
N ASP A 139 15.46 10.14 3.48
CA ASP A 139 16.01 9.05 4.24
C ASP A 139 16.51 9.55 5.61
N GLY A 140 15.89 9.08 6.69
CA GLY A 140 16.26 9.48 8.05
C GLY A 140 17.69 9.09 8.47
N ARG A 141 18.33 8.16 7.76
CA ARG A 141 19.67 7.65 8.11
C ARG A 141 20.78 8.30 7.32
N TRP A 142 20.56 8.48 6.02
CA TRP A 142 21.60 8.98 5.11
C TRP A 142 21.30 10.38 4.55
N GLY A 143 20.09 10.90 4.75
CA GLY A 143 19.67 12.19 4.21
C GLY A 143 19.43 12.18 2.70
N THR A 144 19.52 11.02 2.04
CA THR A 144 19.19 10.84 0.62
C THR A 144 17.75 11.30 0.36
N ARG A 145 17.55 12.11 -0.69
CA ARG A 145 16.24 12.70 -1.01
C ARG A 145 15.64 11.98 -2.21
N TYR A 146 14.39 11.58 -2.08
CA TYR A 146 13.59 10.95 -3.12
C TYR A 146 12.38 11.84 -3.44
N THR A 147 11.99 11.86 -4.71
CA THR A 147 10.75 12.51 -5.13
C THR A 147 9.57 11.59 -4.85
N GLY A 148 8.72 12.00 -3.91
CA GLY A 148 7.46 11.34 -3.60
C GLY A 148 6.29 11.91 -4.40
N TRP A 149 5.37 11.05 -4.80
CA TRP A 149 4.14 11.38 -5.49
C TRP A 149 2.94 10.91 -4.67
N VAL A 150 2.17 11.85 -4.17
CA VAL A 150 0.94 11.60 -3.41
C VAL A 150 -0.21 11.50 -4.40
N VAL A 151 -0.83 10.33 -4.51
CA VAL A 151 -1.98 10.07 -5.38
C VAL A 151 -3.23 10.01 -4.51
N HIS A 152 -3.97 11.11 -4.46
CA HIS A 152 -5.03 11.31 -3.44
C HIS A 152 -6.22 10.38 -3.63
N GLU A 153 -6.67 10.21 -4.87
CA GLU A 153 -7.89 9.44 -5.17
C GLU A 153 -7.70 7.95 -4.90
N ASP A 154 -6.51 7.42 -5.20
CA ASP A 154 -6.17 6.01 -4.99
C ASP A 154 -5.45 5.74 -3.68
N ARG A 155 -5.23 6.77 -2.86
CA ARG A 155 -4.76 6.68 -1.48
C ARG A 155 -3.38 6.04 -1.29
N TYR A 156 -2.38 6.45 -2.06
CA TYR A 156 -0.99 6.04 -1.80
C TYR A 156 0.04 7.12 -2.13
N VAL A 157 1.24 6.95 -1.60
CA VAL A 157 2.43 7.74 -1.92
C VAL A 157 3.44 6.87 -2.62
N TYR A 158 3.83 7.21 -3.85
CA TYR A 158 4.86 6.52 -4.63
C TYR A 158 6.23 7.21 -4.50
N GLY A 159 7.31 6.45 -4.59
CA GLY A 159 8.68 7.00 -4.66
C GLY A 159 9.71 6.29 -3.77
N LEU A 160 9.35 5.19 -3.12
CA LEU A 160 10.20 4.50 -2.13
C LEU A 160 10.73 3.15 -2.59
N ALA A 161 10.51 2.75 -3.85
CA ALA A 161 10.97 1.45 -4.36
C ALA A 161 12.48 1.25 -4.14
N LYS A 162 13.29 2.23 -4.56
CA LYS A 162 14.73 2.22 -4.36
C LYS A 162 15.11 2.25 -2.88
N TRP A 163 14.41 3.05 -2.08
CA TRP A 163 14.67 3.13 -0.63
C TRP A 163 14.40 1.77 0.07
N PHE A 164 13.35 1.04 -0.33
CA PHE A 164 13.09 -0.32 0.19
C PHE A 164 14.18 -1.31 -0.23
N GLU A 165 14.66 -1.22 -1.47
CA GLU A 165 15.72 -2.07 -2.02
C GLU A 165 17.07 -1.82 -1.33
N ASP A 166 17.50 -0.56 -1.24
CA ASP A 166 18.77 -0.15 -0.63
C ASP A 166 18.88 -0.59 0.86
N HIS A 167 17.73 -0.70 1.54
CA HIS A 167 17.64 -1.14 2.94
C HIS A 167 17.21 -2.61 3.11
N ALA A 168 16.96 -3.34 2.02
CA ALA A 168 16.46 -4.70 2.02
C ALA A 168 15.24 -4.92 2.94
N LEU A 169 14.25 -4.01 2.88
CA LEU A 169 13.06 -4.08 3.73
C LEU A 169 12.12 -5.21 3.28
N PRO A 170 11.73 -6.14 4.17
CA PRO A 170 10.74 -7.16 3.86
C PRO A 170 9.30 -6.63 4.01
N VAL A 171 8.35 -7.39 3.49
CA VAL A 171 6.94 -7.24 3.88
C VAL A 171 6.80 -7.44 5.38
N GLY A 172 6.02 -6.58 6.02
CA GLY A 172 5.84 -6.52 7.46
C GLY A 172 6.81 -5.57 8.17
N ALA A 173 7.79 -4.97 7.48
CA ALA A 173 8.72 -4.03 8.10
C ALA A 173 8.01 -2.83 8.73
N TYR A 174 8.50 -2.38 9.89
CA TYR A 174 8.00 -1.15 10.52
C TYR A 174 8.71 0.08 9.96
N ILE A 175 7.94 0.95 9.29
CA ILE A 175 8.39 2.22 8.73
C ILE A 175 7.93 3.34 9.64
N THR A 176 8.83 4.25 9.97
CA THR A 176 8.55 5.46 10.72
C THR A 176 8.47 6.66 9.77
N LEU A 177 7.41 7.44 9.90
CA LEU A 177 7.29 8.75 9.25
C LEU A 177 7.50 9.83 10.30
N GLU A 178 8.29 10.84 9.96
CA GLU A 178 8.56 11.97 10.83
C GLU A 178 8.42 13.29 10.06
N ARG A 179 7.81 14.28 10.73
CA ARG A 179 7.67 15.63 10.16
C ARG A 179 8.98 16.38 10.21
N THR A 180 9.20 17.20 9.19
CA THR A 180 10.26 18.20 9.22
C THR A 180 9.69 19.59 9.46
N ASN A 181 10.57 20.59 9.58
CA ASN A 181 10.18 22.00 9.59
C ASN A 181 9.60 22.47 8.24
N ASN A 182 9.83 21.70 7.17
CA ASN A 182 9.32 21.98 5.83
C ASN A 182 8.05 21.14 5.59
N ALA A 183 6.91 21.80 5.37
CA ALA A 183 5.61 21.12 5.23
C ALA A 183 5.50 20.17 4.02
N ASN A 184 6.44 20.22 3.07
CA ASN A 184 6.50 19.35 1.90
C ASN A 184 7.70 18.40 1.91
N GLU A 185 8.24 18.14 3.09
CA GLU A 185 9.34 17.24 3.31
C GLU A 185 9.04 16.35 4.51
N ILE A 186 9.20 15.05 4.31
CA ILE A 186 8.87 14.02 5.29
C ILE A 186 10.08 13.11 5.41
N ILE A 187 10.49 12.85 6.65
CA ILE A 187 11.52 11.86 6.93
C ILE A 187 10.87 10.47 6.92
N VAL A 188 11.47 9.55 6.19
CA VAL A 188 11.13 8.14 6.16
C VAL A 188 12.31 7.37 6.76
N ASP A 189 12.05 6.60 7.79
CA ASP A 189 13.05 5.75 8.46
C ASP A 189 12.40 4.40 8.82
N TYR A 190 13.19 3.50 9.40
CA TYR A 190 12.76 2.19 9.87
C TYR A 190 13.59 1.80 11.10
N ARG A 191 13.03 0.89 11.91
CA ARG A 191 13.72 0.43 13.12
C ARG A 191 14.69 -0.69 12.78
N THR A 192 15.99 -0.42 12.90
CA THR A 192 17.02 -1.46 12.70
C THR A 192 17.08 -2.44 13.84
N ARG A 193 17.41 -3.68 13.50
CA ARG A 193 17.85 -4.69 14.46
C ARG A 193 19.04 -5.46 13.90
N ARG A 194 19.73 -6.23 14.74
CA ARG A 194 20.80 -7.11 14.26
C ARG A 194 20.25 -8.07 13.20
N ALA A 195 20.92 -8.13 12.04
CA ALA A 195 20.55 -9.04 10.96
C ALA A 195 20.45 -10.49 11.44
N LYS A 196 19.32 -11.13 11.16
CA LYS A 196 19.02 -12.53 11.50
C LYS A 196 18.33 -13.21 10.33
N ARG A 197 18.53 -14.54 10.24
CA ARG A 197 17.76 -15.40 9.33
C ARG A 197 16.41 -15.70 9.96
N GLU A 198 15.37 -15.11 9.42
CA GLU A 198 13.99 -15.28 9.86
C GLU A 198 13.21 -16.14 8.88
N TRP A 199 12.19 -16.82 9.39
CA TRP A 199 11.28 -17.60 8.58
C TRP A 199 10.25 -16.69 7.90
N ALA A 200 10.17 -16.77 6.57
CA ALA A 200 9.17 -16.12 5.75
C ALA A 200 8.36 -17.16 4.98
N ARG A 201 7.11 -16.81 4.66
CA ARG A 201 6.24 -17.59 3.78
C ARG A 201 6.59 -17.23 2.34
N LEU A 202 7.42 -18.05 1.70
CA LEU A 202 7.80 -17.87 0.31
C LEU A 202 6.67 -18.40 -0.57
N ALA A 203 6.11 -17.53 -1.40
CA ALA A 203 5.03 -17.86 -2.31
C ALA A 203 5.55 -18.18 -3.71
N THR A 204 4.97 -19.22 -4.31
CA THR A 204 5.24 -19.67 -5.67
C THR A 204 3.92 -19.91 -6.38
N ALA A 205 3.78 -19.41 -7.61
CA ALA A 205 2.58 -19.64 -8.41
C ALA A 205 2.63 -21.03 -9.07
N ASP A 206 1.60 -21.83 -8.84
CA ASP A 206 1.32 -23.10 -9.50
C ASP A 206 0.31 -22.82 -10.62
N LEU A 207 0.84 -22.47 -11.80
CA LEU A 207 0.03 -22.04 -12.95
C LEU A 207 -0.80 -23.17 -13.57
N ASP A 208 -0.43 -24.44 -13.35
CA ASP A 208 -1.18 -25.59 -13.85
C ASP A 208 -2.49 -25.77 -13.06
N HIS A 209 -2.47 -25.45 -11.76
CA HIS A 209 -3.63 -25.54 -10.88
C HIS A 209 -4.26 -24.18 -10.55
N ASN A 210 -3.76 -23.09 -11.15
CA ASN A 210 -4.13 -21.71 -10.83
C ASN A 210 -4.11 -21.43 -9.31
N ALA A 211 -3.07 -21.89 -8.63
CA ALA A 211 -2.97 -21.87 -7.18
C ALA A 211 -1.72 -21.14 -6.68
N LEU A 212 -1.80 -20.55 -5.47
CA LEU A 212 -0.62 -19.98 -4.81
C LEU A 212 -0.10 -20.95 -3.74
N ARG A 213 1.09 -21.52 -3.95
CA ARG A 213 1.74 -22.42 -2.99
C ARG A 213 2.65 -21.64 -2.07
N PHE A 214 2.84 -22.17 -0.87
CA PHE A 214 3.77 -21.59 0.10
C PHE A 214 4.73 -22.63 0.65
N GLU A 215 5.95 -22.18 0.92
CA GLU A 215 6.92 -22.90 1.73
C GLU A 215 7.55 -21.96 2.76
N MET A 216 8.06 -22.54 3.85
CA MET A 216 8.83 -21.76 4.83
C MET A 216 10.27 -21.67 4.34
N ASN A 217 10.75 -20.44 4.12
CA ASN A 217 12.14 -20.20 3.73
C ASN A 217 12.81 -19.15 4.64
N LYS A 218 14.13 -19.25 4.78
CA LYS A 218 14.92 -18.32 5.61
C LYS A 218 15.39 -17.12 4.81
N VAL A 219 14.88 -15.94 5.17
CA VAL A 219 15.30 -14.65 4.61
C VAL A 219 16.13 -13.86 5.62
N GLN A 220 17.07 -13.05 5.14
CA GLN A 220 17.84 -12.15 5.99
C GLN A 220 17.00 -10.91 6.29
N VAL A 221 16.82 -10.59 7.57
CA VAL A 221 16.04 -9.40 7.99
C VAL A 221 16.85 -8.59 9.00
N ALA A 222 17.07 -7.31 8.69
CA ALA A 222 17.85 -6.37 9.50
C ALA A 222 17.01 -5.22 10.11
N CYS A 223 15.68 -5.34 10.08
CA CYS A 223 14.76 -4.37 10.67
C CYS A 223 13.69 -5.05 11.53
N GLU A 224 13.08 -4.33 12.47
CA GLU A 224 11.87 -4.77 13.14
C GLU A 224 10.72 -4.93 12.13
N TYR A 225 9.88 -5.93 12.35
CA TYR A 225 8.80 -6.30 11.43
C TYR A 225 7.70 -7.09 12.17
N ASP A 226 6.53 -7.19 11.55
CA ASP A 226 5.43 -8.07 11.97
C ASP A 226 5.63 -9.49 11.39
N GLU A 227 5.81 -10.48 12.27
CA GLU A 227 6.07 -11.87 11.91
C GLU A 227 4.89 -12.58 11.22
N TYR A 228 3.68 -12.07 11.40
CA TYR A 228 2.50 -12.64 10.74
C TYR A 228 2.34 -12.11 9.33
N LEU A 229 2.86 -10.92 9.02
CA LEU A 229 2.78 -10.34 7.68
C LEU A 229 3.87 -10.79 6.72
N ILE A 230 4.99 -11.31 7.24
CA ILE A 230 6.13 -11.63 6.37
C ILE A 230 5.79 -12.71 5.33
N VAL A 231 5.80 -12.27 4.07
CA VAL A 231 5.69 -13.08 2.86
C VAL A 231 6.78 -12.65 1.89
N ALA A 232 7.21 -13.55 1.03
CA ALA A 232 8.15 -13.25 -0.04
C ALA A 232 7.68 -13.90 -1.34
N GLU A 233 8.14 -13.39 -2.48
CA GLU A 233 7.85 -13.98 -3.79
C GLU A 233 9.12 -14.60 -4.37
N GLN A 234 8.97 -15.81 -4.94
CA GLN A 234 10.07 -16.47 -5.65
C GLN A 234 10.19 -15.96 -7.09
N ASP A 235 9.06 -15.86 -7.80
CA ASP A 235 8.98 -15.34 -9.15
C ASP A 235 7.83 -14.33 -9.27
N ARG A 236 8.21 -13.08 -9.51
CA ARG A 236 7.28 -11.95 -9.62
C ARG A 236 6.34 -12.11 -10.81
N GLU A 237 6.86 -12.57 -11.95
CA GLU A 237 6.11 -12.64 -13.21
C GLU A 237 5.05 -13.74 -13.17
N SER A 238 5.40 -14.92 -12.66
CA SER A 238 4.43 -16.01 -12.48
C SER A 238 3.29 -15.64 -11.52
N ILE A 239 3.57 -14.92 -10.42
CA ILE A 239 2.52 -14.43 -9.52
C ILE A 239 1.63 -13.39 -10.22
N ASP A 240 2.21 -12.52 -11.06
CA ASP A 240 1.43 -11.57 -11.87
C ASP A 240 0.58 -12.26 -12.94
N GLN A 241 1.06 -13.36 -13.53
CA GLN A 241 0.27 -14.20 -14.44
C GLN A 241 -0.87 -14.89 -13.70
N LEU A 242 -0.61 -15.48 -12.53
CA LEU A 242 -1.63 -16.10 -11.71
C LEU A 242 -2.74 -15.10 -11.35
N ARG A 243 -2.37 -13.90 -10.88
CA ARG A 243 -3.34 -12.83 -10.60
C ARG A 243 -4.24 -12.51 -11.79
N ARG A 244 -3.64 -12.34 -12.97
CA ARG A 244 -4.38 -12.03 -14.21
C ARG A 244 -5.34 -13.17 -14.57
N THR A 245 -4.92 -14.41 -14.41
CA THR A 245 -5.73 -15.61 -14.69
C THR A 245 -6.90 -15.73 -13.72
N LEU A 246 -6.66 -15.60 -12.41
CA LEU A 246 -7.74 -15.60 -11.41
C LEU A 246 -8.75 -14.47 -11.62
N GLN A 247 -8.28 -13.32 -12.11
CA GLN A 247 -9.16 -12.20 -12.46
C GLN A 247 -9.96 -12.46 -13.74
N SER A 248 -9.35 -13.06 -14.78
CA SER A 248 -10.05 -13.37 -16.04
C SER A 248 -11.09 -14.47 -15.87
N ASP A 249 -10.80 -15.43 -15.01
CA ASP A 249 -11.65 -16.59 -14.74
C ASP A 249 -12.77 -16.28 -13.73
N ASP A 250 -12.83 -15.03 -13.25
CA ASP A 250 -13.79 -14.54 -12.26
C ASP A 250 -13.85 -15.42 -11.00
N VAL A 251 -12.67 -15.88 -10.54
CA VAL A 251 -12.59 -16.73 -9.35
C VAL A 251 -13.09 -15.95 -8.14
N SER A 252 -14.05 -16.55 -7.42
CA SER A 252 -14.71 -15.88 -6.31
C SER A 252 -13.71 -15.52 -5.19
N PHE A 253 -13.91 -14.36 -4.57
CA PHE A 253 -13.09 -13.90 -3.46
C PHE A 253 -13.03 -14.93 -2.31
N ASN A 254 -14.16 -15.54 -1.97
CA ASN A 254 -14.23 -16.55 -0.91
C ASN A 254 -13.42 -17.81 -1.26
N SER A 255 -13.39 -18.21 -2.54
CA SER A 255 -12.56 -19.33 -3.00
C SER A 255 -11.08 -19.02 -2.86
N ILE A 256 -10.66 -17.79 -3.22
CA ILE A 256 -9.28 -17.33 -3.04
C ILE A 256 -8.88 -17.35 -1.56
N VAL A 257 -9.72 -16.78 -0.68
CA VAL A 257 -9.46 -16.79 0.77
C VAL A 257 -9.37 -18.23 1.29
N GLU A 258 -10.30 -19.10 0.88
CA GLU A 258 -10.31 -20.50 1.31
C GLU A 258 -9.02 -21.24 0.92
N GLU A 259 -8.60 -21.12 -0.33
CA GLU A 259 -7.39 -21.77 -0.83
C GLU A 259 -6.14 -21.29 -0.10
N ILE A 260 -6.00 -19.97 0.09
CA ILE A 260 -4.88 -19.38 0.82
C ILE A 260 -4.83 -19.90 2.26
N VAL A 261 -5.97 -19.98 2.94
CA VAL A 261 -6.04 -20.53 4.30
C VAL A 261 -5.57 -21.98 4.32
N LEU A 262 -6.06 -22.81 3.39
CA LEU A 262 -5.68 -24.21 3.28
C LEU A 262 -4.17 -24.40 3.05
N GLU A 263 -3.55 -23.56 2.23
CA GLU A 263 -2.10 -23.61 2.01
C GLU A 263 -1.30 -23.15 3.23
N LEU A 264 -1.72 -22.06 3.87
CA LEU A 264 -0.99 -21.53 5.03
C LEU A 264 -1.09 -22.42 6.27
N ILE A 265 -2.21 -23.12 6.47
CA ILE A 265 -2.39 -24.07 7.59
C ILE A 265 -1.35 -25.20 7.51
N LYS A 266 -0.94 -25.65 6.32
CA LYS A 266 0.05 -26.73 6.14
C LYS A 266 1.44 -26.35 6.66
N LEU A 267 1.75 -25.06 6.71
CA LEU A 267 3.05 -24.56 7.16
C LEU A 267 3.21 -24.63 8.69
N ASN A 268 2.11 -24.79 9.41
CA ASN A 268 2.07 -24.81 10.87
C ASN A 268 1.70 -26.21 11.38
N PRO A 269 2.56 -26.89 12.15
CA PRO A 269 2.28 -28.24 12.67
C PRO A 269 0.98 -28.34 13.50
N GLN A 270 0.56 -27.24 14.12
CA GLN A 270 -0.68 -27.15 14.90
C GLN A 270 -1.93 -27.00 14.02
N GLY A 271 -1.75 -26.84 12.71
CA GLY A 271 -2.84 -26.67 11.75
C GLY A 271 -3.59 -25.34 11.91
N THR A 272 -2.89 -24.29 12.38
CA THR A 272 -3.47 -22.95 12.59
C THR A 272 -2.77 -21.89 11.75
N VAL A 273 -3.48 -20.83 11.40
CA VAL A 273 -2.95 -19.67 10.66
C VAL A 273 -3.49 -18.37 11.25
N HIS A 274 -2.65 -17.35 11.35
CA HIS A 274 -3.04 -16.04 11.85
C HIS A 274 -3.73 -15.19 10.77
N ALA A 275 -4.73 -14.40 11.14
CA ALA A 275 -5.52 -13.54 10.25
C ALA A 275 -4.65 -12.55 9.44
N LYS A 276 -3.60 -11.99 10.05
CA LYS A 276 -2.63 -11.13 9.34
C LYS A 276 -1.87 -11.89 8.24
N SER A 277 -1.52 -13.15 8.46
CA SER A 277 -0.86 -13.97 7.44
C SER A 277 -1.75 -14.24 6.25
N ILE A 278 -3.04 -14.51 6.50
CA ILE A 278 -4.04 -14.63 5.44
C ILE A 278 -4.18 -13.31 4.69
N TYR A 279 -4.31 -12.19 5.41
CA TYR A 279 -4.38 -10.85 4.79
C TYR A 279 -3.19 -10.57 3.86
N SER A 280 -1.96 -10.84 4.32
CA SER A 280 -0.75 -10.61 3.54
C SER A 280 -0.72 -11.48 2.28
N ALA A 281 -1.02 -12.78 2.43
CA ALA A 281 -1.02 -13.76 1.34
C ALA A 281 -2.13 -13.50 0.30
N VAL A 282 -3.36 -13.19 0.73
CA VAL A 282 -4.47 -12.84 -0.17
C VAL A 282 -4.10 -11.61 -1.00
N ASN A 283 -3.50 -10.59 -0.37
CA ASN A 283 -3.06 -9.38 -1.06
C ASN A 283 -1.91 -9.62 -2.06
N MET A 284 -1.35 -10.84 -2.15
CA MET A 284 -0.44 -11.21 -3.23
C MET A 284 -1.15 -11.40 -4.58
N ILE A 285 -2.41 -11.83 -4.56
CA ILE A 285 -3.16 -12.19 -5.76
C ILE A 285 -4.48 -11.43 -5.90
N ARG A 286 -5.04 -10.87 -4.82
CA ARG A 286 -6.26 -10.08 -4.85
C ARG A 286 -6.18 -8.94 -3.84
N ARG A 287 -6.17 -7.69 -4.33
CA ARG A 287 -6.18 -6.52 -3.45
C ARG A 287 -7.47 -6.47 -2.64
N CYS A 288 -7.36 -6.51 -1.32
CA CYS A 288 -8.49 -6.42 -0.40
C CYS A 288 -8.06 -5.89 0.98
N PRO A 289 -8.82 -4.97 1.61
CA PRO A 289 -8.61 -4.58 2.99
C PRO A 289 -8.91 -5.76 3.96
N PRO A 290 -8.55 -5.65 5.25
CA PRO A 290 -8.68 -6.76 6.20
C PRO A 290 -10.14 -7.20 6.44
N GLY A 291 -11.07 -6.25 6.51
CA GLY A 291 -12.47 -6.50 6.88
C GLY A 291 -13.18 -7.60 6.07
N PRO A 292 -13.23 -7.53 4.73
CA PRO A 292 -13.84 -8.58 3.91
C PRO A 292 -13.14 -9.95 4.05
N ILE A 293 -11.81 -9.96 4.21
CA ILE A 293 -11.06 -11.21 4.44
C ILE A 293 -11.51 -11.82 5.77
N PHE A 294 -11.53 -11.04 6.85
CA PHE A 294 -11.93 -11.51 8.18
C PHE A 294 -13.37 -11.98 8.20
N TYR A 295 -14.26 -11.26 7.51
CA TYR A 295 -15.65 -11.67 7.33
C TYR A 295 -15.75 -13.02 6.61
N SER A 296 -14.98 -13.23 5.54
CA SER A 296 -14.94 -14.51 4.82
C SER A 296 -14.45 -15.66 5.70
N LEU A 297 -13.58 -15.40 6.68
CA LEU A 297 -13.12 -16.42 7.62
C LEU A 297 -14.22 -16.83 8.59
N ILE A 298 -14.88 -15.86 9.24
CA ILE A 298 -15.89 -16.15 10.28
C ILE A 298 -17.22 -16.66 9.72
N SER A 299 -17.54 -16.32 8.47
CA SER A 299 -18.77 -16.76 7.80
C SER A 299 -18.64 -18.12 7.14
N ASN A 300 -17.42 -18.63 6.97
CA ASN A 300 -17.16 -19.93 6.36
C ASN A 300 -17.07 -21.03 7.43
N ARG A 301 -18.03 -21.96 7.42
CA ARG A 301 -18.12 -23.09 8.37
C ARG A 301 -16.95 -24.07 8.31
N LYS A 302 -16.13 -24.03 7.26
CA LYS A 302 -14.89 -24.84 7.17
C LYS A 302 -13.82 -24.35 8.13
N PHE A 303 -13.93 -23.13 8.63
CA PHE A 303 -12.97 -22.54 9.53
C PHE A 303 -13.56 -22.38 10.93
N ARG A 304 -12.70 -22.56 11.93
CA ARG A 304 -12.99 -22.22 13.32
C ARG A 304 -11.98 -21.18 13.80
N ASP A 305 -12.49 -20.16 14.47
CA ASP A 305 -11.67 -19.22 15.23
C ASP A 305 -11.18 -19.94 16.50
N VAL A 306 -9.87 -20.00 16.70
CA VAL A 306 -9.25 -20.64 17.88
C VAL A 306 -8.71 -19.60 18.88
N GLY A 307 -9.02 -18.32 18.67
CA GLY A 307 -8.62 -17.19 19.51
C GLY A 307 -7.30 -16.55 19.09
N ASN A 308 -7.04 -15.34 19.62
CA ASN A 308 -5.83 -14.54 19.34
C ASN A 308 -5.58 -14.31 17.83
N GLY A 309 -6.64 -14.21 17.02
CA GLY A 309 -6.54 -14.02 15.58
C GLY A 309 -6.14 -15.27 14.78
N PHE A 310 -6.09 -16.45 15.40
CA PHE A 310 -5.78 -17.70 14.71
C PHE A 310 -7.05 -18.42 14.25
N PHE A 311 -6.96 -19.02 13.06
CA PHE A 311 -7.99 -19.87 12.48
C PHE A 311 -7.42 -21.27 12.20
N ALA A 312 -8.28 -22.27 12.31
CA ALA A 312 -7.98 -23.65 11.93
C ALA A 312 -9.11 -24.21 11.07
N LEU A 313 -8.89 -25.39 10.49
CA LEU A 313 -9.99 -26.18 9.93
C LEU A 313 -10.92 -26.66 11.06
N ALA A 314 -12.23 -26.57 10.80
CA ALA A 314 -13.29 -26.92 11.73
C ALA A 314 -13.25 -28.42 12.09
#